data_AF-A0A2U3NTF1-F1
#
_entry.id   AF-A0A2U3NTF1-F1
#
_cell.length_a   1.000
_cell.length_b   1.000
_cell.length_c   1.000
_cell.angle_alpha   90.00
_cell.angle_beta   90.00
_cell.angle_gamma   90.00
#
_symmetry.space_group_name_H-M   'P 1'
#
loop_
_entity.id
_entity.type
_entity.pdbx_description
1 polymer ?
#
loop_
_entity_poly.entity_id
_entity_poly.type
_entity_poly.pdbx_seq_one_letter_code
_entity_poly.pdbx_strand_id
1 'polypeptide(L)'
;MDDDLIPTALLTRVLGRHLRLPASWDDPEREEFVAEAAQEVAYRVAELADDWAERAVTEWGRAHWQLPDADTHAQVVQQARTAALVAVLCEVLPEVAVAEFFAVA
;
A
#
# COMPACT_ATOMS: atom_id res chain seq x y z
N MET A 1 12.16 9.26 -10.49
CA MET A 1 11.87 8.91 -9.08
C MET A 1 10.38 9.14 -8.90
N ASP A 2 9.56 8.35 -9.60
CA ASP A 2 8.15 8.68 -9.82
C ASP A 2 7.22 7.51 -9.45
N ASP A 3 7.77 6.36 -9.05
CA ASP A 3 6.98 5.20 -8.61
C ASP A 3 6.36 5.39 -7.21
N ASP A 4 6.86 6.35 -6.41
CA ASP A 4 6.33 6.67 -5.06
C ASP A 4 5.08 7.56 -5.08
N LEU A 5 4.67 8.09 -6.24
CA LEU A 5 3.45 8.90 -6.36
C LEU A 5 2.18 8.06 -6.50
N ILE A 6 2.31 6.80 -6.93
CA ILE A 6 1.18 5.88 -7.14
C ILE A 6 0.53 5.45 -5.81
N PRO A 7 1.28 5.11 -4.73
CA PRO A 7 0.68 4.75 -3.45
C PRO A 7 -0.21 5.85 -2.88
N THR A 8 0.28 7.09 -2.80
CA THR A 8 -0.45 8.17 -2.14
C THR A 8 -1.74 8.51 -2.86
N ALA A 9 -1.72 8.65 -4.20
CA ALA A 9 -2.93 8.97 -4.96
C ALA A 9 -3.99 7.86 -4.89
N LEU A 10 -3.57 6.59 -4.93
CA LEU A 10 -4.46 5.45 -4.72
C LEU A 10 -5.05 5.47 -3.30
N LEU A 11 -4.21 5.68 -2.30
CA LEU A 11 -4.61 5.75 -0.89
C LEU A 11 -5.58 6.89 -0.63
N THR A 12 -5.36 8.09 -1.20
CA THR A 12 -6.30 9.21 -1.11
C THR A 12 -7.69 8.81 -1.64
N ARG A 13 -7.77 8.10 -2.77
CA ARG A 13 -9.06 7.66 -3.32
C ARG A 13 -9.73 6.59 -2.45
N VAL A 14 -8.97 5.58 -2.01
CA VAL A 14 -9.49 4.49 -1.17
C VAL A 14 -9.96 5.04 0.18
N LEU A 15 -9.14 5.84 0.84
CA LEU A 15 -9.46 6.48 2.12
C LEU A 15 -10.63 7.45 1.97
N GLY A 16 -10.65 8.30 0.95
CA GLY A 16 -11.76 9.22 0.70
C GLY A 16 -13.10 8.53 0.47
N ARG A 17 -13.09 7.33 -0.13
CA ARG A 17 -14.30 6.53 -0.36
C ARG A 17 -14.80 5.82 0.91
N HIS A 18 -13.89 5.34 1.76
CA HIS A 18 -14.22 4.40 2.82
C HIS A 18 -14.13 4.99 4.24
N LEU A 19 -13.38 6.07 4.46
CA LEU A 19 -13.34 6.74 5.76
C LEU A 19 -14.69 7.38 6.08
N ARG A 20 -15.26 6.99 7.21
CA ARG A 20 -16.46 7.62 7.76
C ARG A 20 -16.05 8.89 8.50
N LEU A 21 -15.98 10.00 7.78
CA LEU A 21 -15.69 11.32 8.36
C LEU A 21 -16.97 11.95 8.95
N PRO A 22 -16.84 12.82 9.98
CA PRO A 22 -17.97 13.55 10.53
C PRO A 22 -18.71 14.35 9.46
N ALA A 23 -20.04 14.28 9.45
CA ALA A 23 -20.88 15.06 8.53
C ALA A 23 -20.83 16.58 8.80
N SER A 24 -20.24 17.00 9.92
CA SER A 24 -20.07 18.41 10.28
C SER A 24 -18.86 19.08 9.62
N TRP A 25 -17.96 18.30 9.03
CA TRP A 25 -16.78 18.83 8.33
C TRP A 25 -17.17 19.33 6.95
N ASP A 26 -16.55 20.43 6.54
CA ASP A 26 -16.68 20.91 5.16
C ASP A 26 -15.80 20.10 4.19
N ASP A 27 -16.03 20.28 2.89
CA ASP A 27 -15.29 19.51 1.88
C ASP A 27 -13.76 19.75 1.94
N PRO A 28 -13.25 20.99 2.13
CA PRO A 28 -11.82 21.25 2.33
C PRO A 28 -11.21 20.52 3.53
N GLU A 29 -11.85 20.58 4.71
CA GLU A 29 -11.37 19.89 5.92
C GLU A 29 -11.30 18.37 5.71
N ARG A 30 -12.25 17.81 4.96
CA ARG A 30 -12.28 16.38 4.63
C ARG A 30 -11.17 15.99 3.66
N GLU A 31 -10.94 16.81 2.63
CA GLU A 31 -9.88 16.56 1.65
C GLU A 31 -8.49 16.64 2.28
N GLU A 32 -8.24 17.63 3.14
CA GLU A 32 -6.97 17.80 3.86
C GLU A 32 -6.70 16.59 4.76
N PHE A 33 -7.68 16.17 5.57
CA PHE A 33 -7.54 15.01 6.44
C PHE A 33 -7.24 13.73 5.64
N VAL A 34 -7.95 13.50 4.53
CA VAL A 34 -7.73 12.31 3.69
C VAL A 34 -6.35 12.35 3.05
N ALA A 35 -5.86 13.52 2.63
CA ALA A 35 -4.53 13.66 2.05
C ALA A 35 -3.43 13.37 3.07
N GLU A 36 -3.53 13.92 4.28
CA GLU A 36 -2.60 13.64 5.38
C GLU A 36 -2.60 12.16 5.76
N ALA A 37 -3.79 11.58 5.95
CA ALA A 37 -3.93 10.15 6.25
C ALA A 37 -3.35 9.27 5.13
N ALA A 38 -3.55 9.64 3.87
CA ALA A 38 -2.98 8.91 2.74
C ALA A 38 -1.44 8.94 2.74
N GLN A 39 -0.85 10.08 3.10
CA GLN A 39 0.59 10.21 3.21
C GLN A 39 1.16 9.38 4.36
N GLU A 40 0.54 9.40 5.54
CA GLU A 40 0.94 8.57 6.68
C GLU A 40 0.85 7.07 6.35
N VAL A 41 -0.25 6.66 5.71
CA VAL A 41 -0.44 5.27 5.27
C VAL A 41 0.58 4.89 4.20
N ALA A 42 0.91 5.79 3.27
CA ALA A 42 1.91 5.55 2.24
C ALA A 42 3.29 5.27 2.85
N TYR A 43 3.70 6.03 3.87
CA TYR A 43 4.95 5.78 4.59
C TYR A 43 4.96 4.41 5.27
N ARG A 44 3.88 4.04 5.96
CA ARG A 44 3.76 2.72 6.60
C ARG A 44 3.81 1.59 5.59
N VAL A 45 3.19 1.76 4.42
CA VAL A 45 3.24 0.78 3.32
C VAL A 45 4.67 0.64 2.80
N ALA A 46 5.38 1.75 2.59
CA ALA A 46 6.76 1.73 2.09
C ALA A 46 7.70 0.99 3.05
N GLU A 47 7.66 1.32 4.35
CA GLU A 47 8.47 0.65 5.37
C GLU A 47 8.21 -0.85 5.40
N LEU A 48 6.94 -1.26 5.44
CA LEU A 48 6.57 -2.67 5.48
C LEU A 48 6.94 -3.40 4.18
N ALA A 49 6.80 -2.72 3.04
CA ALA A 49 7.11 -3.29 1.74
C ALA A 49 8.62 -3.55 1.58
N ASP A 50 9.48 -2.65 2.06
CA ASP A 50 10.93 -2.84 2.01
C ASP A 50 11.36 -4.04 2.87
N ASP A 51 10.85 -4.14 4.10
CA ASP A 51 11.07 -5.28 4.99
C ASP A 51 10.63 -6.61 4.37
N TRP A 52 9.45 -6.61 3.73
CA TRP A 52 8.89 -7.81 3.12
C TRP A 52 9.60 -8.18 1.82
N ALA A 53 10.03 -7.20 1.03
CA ALA A 53 10.78 -7.41 -0.20
C ALA A 53 12.14 -8.05 0.08
N GLU A 54 12.89 -7.53 1.06
CA GLU A 54 14.17 -8.12 1.48
C GLU A 54 14.00 -9.58 1.94
N ARG A 55 12.99 -9.83 2.77
CA ARG A 55 12.66 -11.18 3.24
C ARG A 55 12.30 -12.10 2.09
N ALA A 56 11.41 -11.67 1.19
CA ALA A 56 10.92 -12.48 0.08
C ALA A 56 12.05 -12.84 -0.91
N VAL A 57 12.94 -11.89 -1.23
CA VAL A 57 14.12 -12.15 -2.08
C VAL A 57 15.05 -13.16 -1.40
N THR A 58 15.29 -13.00 -0.10
CA THR A 58 16.12 -13.92 0.68
C THR A 58 15.53 -15.33 0.73
N GLU A 59 14.23 -15.45 0.96
CA GLU A 59 13.52 -16.73 1.00
C GLU A 59 13.51 -17.42 -0.36
N TRP A 60 13.25 -16.66 -1.44
CA TRP A 60 13.32 -17.17 -2.79
C TRP A 60 14.71 -17.73 -3.09
N GLY A 61 15.78 -17.00 -2.72
CA GLY A 61 17.14 -17.44 -2.99
C GLY A 61 17.54 -18.69 -2.22
N ARG A 62 17.05 -18.84 -0.97
CA ARG A 62 17.22 -20.07 -0.17
C ARG A 62 16.49 -21.25 -0.80
N ALA A 63 15.27 -21.05 -1.32
CA ALA A 63 14.48 -22.10 -1.93
C ALA A 63 15.08 -22.63 -3.24
N HIS A 64 15.72 -21.75 -4.01
CA HIS A 64 16.26 -22.08 -5.34
C HIS A 64 17.78 -22.27 -5.36
N TRP A 65 18.47 -22.07 -4.24
CA TRP A 65 19.92 -22.12 -4.10
C TRP A 65 20.68 -21.21 -5.08
N GLN A 66 20.07 -20.09 -5.47
CA GLN A 66 20.64 -19.11 -6.39
C GLN A 66 20.04 -17.72 -6.13
N LEU A 67 20.68 -16.66 -6.61
CA LEU A 67 20.08 -15.32 -6.60
C LEU A 67 19.04 -15.21 -7.72
N PRO A 68 17.93 -14.48 -7.51
CA PRO A 68 16.97 -14.24 -8.59
C PRO A 68 17.62 -13.41 -9.69
N ASP A 69 17.26 -13.70 -10.93
CA ASP A 69 17.54 -12.78 -12.04
C ASP A 69 16.72 -11.48 -11.88
N ALA A 70 17.00 -10.49 -12.72
CA ALA A 70 16.40 -9.16 -12.60
C ALA A 70 14.86 -9.20 -12.70
N ASP A 71 14.31 -10.02 -13.61
CA ASP A 71 12.87 -10.12 -13.82
C ASP A 71 12.19 -10.80 -12.62
N THR A 72 12.79 -11.88 -12.12
CA THR A 72 12.31 -12.59 -10.93
C THR A 72 12.39 -11.71 -9.70
N HIS A 73 13.50 -10.98 -9.53
CA HIS A 73 13.68 -10.05 -8.43
C HIS A 73 12.59 -8.98 -8.45
N ALA A 74 12.34 -8.36 -9.61
CA ALA A 74 11.28 -7.37 -9.76
C ALA A 74 9.90 -7.94 -9.44
N GLN A 75 9.60 -9.18 -9.87
CA GLN A 75 8.33 -9.83 -9.57
C GLN A 75 8.15 -10.10 -8.07
N VAL A 76 9.19 -10.62 -7.39
CA VAL A 76 9.16 -10.90 -5.95
C VAL A 76 8.97 -9.62 -5.15
N VAL A 77 9.71 -8.56 -5.49
CA VAL A 77 9.57 -7.24 -4.87
C VAL A 77 8.17 -6.66 -5.09
N GLN A 78 7.63 -6.76 -6.30
CA GLN A 78 6.29 -6.26 -6.60
C GLN A 78 5.22 -7.01 -5.79
N GLN A 79 5.33 -8.33 -5.64
CA GLN A 79 4.41 -9.11 -4.81
C GLN A 79 4.49 -8.70 -3.34
N ALA A 80 5.69 -8.48 -2.80
CA ALA A 80 5.88 -8.01 -1.43
C ALA A 80 5.25 -6.62 -1.21
N ARG A 81 5.46 -5.69 -2.15
CA ARG A 81 4.85 -4.35 -2.13
C ARG A 81 3.32 -4.41 -2.15
N THR A 82 2.74 -5.21 -3.04
CA THR A 82 1.28 -5.37 -3.09
C THR A 82 0.73 -5.99 -1.81
N ALA A 83 1.43 -6.99 -1.25
CA ALA A 83 1.02 -7.61 0.00
C ALA A 83 1.09 -6.63 1.18
N ALA A 84 2.14 -5.81 1.27
CA ALA A 84 2.28 -4.79 2.31
C ALA A 84 1.18 -3.73 2.21
N LEU A 85 0.86 -3.26 1.00
CA LEU A 85 -0.26 -2.34 0.77
C LEU A 85 -1.58 -2.91 1.31
N VAL A 86 -1.90 -4.15 0.94
CA VAL A 86 -3.14 -4.82 1.39
C VAL A 86 -3.15 -4.99 2.92
N ALA A 87 -2.03 -5.38 3.51
CA ALA A 87 -1.92 -5.57 4.95
C ALA A 87 -2.22 -4.26 5.71
N VAL A 88 -1.58 -3.15 5.33
CA VAL A 88 -1.81 -1.85 5.97
C VAL A 88 -3.24 -1.36 5.73
N LEU A 89 -3.79 -1.54 4.52
CA LEU A 89 -5.17 -1.16 4.24
C LEU A 89 -6.19 -1.96 5.08
N CYS A 90 -5.94 -3.25 5.32
CA CYS A 90 -6.76 -4.06 6.21
C CYS A 90 -6.71 -3.57 7.67
N GLU A 91 -5.56 -3.06 8.12
CA GLU A 91 -5.43 -2.48 9.46
C GLU A 91 -6.17 -1.13 9.58
N VAL A 92 -6.07 -0.29 8.55
CA VAL A 92 -6.67 1.06 8.53
C VAL A 92 -8.18 1.01 8.28
N LEU A 93 -8.63 0.07 7.44
CA LEU A 93 -10.02 -0.08 7.00
C LEU A 93 -10.54 -1.51 7.26
N PRO A 94 -10.65 -1.94 8.53
CA PRO A 94 -10.97 -3.34 8.87
C PRO A 94 -12.37 -3.80 8.44
N GLU A 95 -13.29 -2.87 8.19
CA GLU A 95 -14.65 -3.17 7.70
C GLU A 95 -14.72 -3.30 6.16
N VAL A 96 -13.65 -2.97 5.44
CA VAL A 96 -13.65 -2.95 3.96
C VAL A 96 -13.10 -4.26 3.42
N ALA A 97 -13.81 -4.87 2.48
CA ALA A 97 -13.36 -6.09 1.83
C ALA A 97 -12.15 -5.79 0.92
N VAL A 98 -11.15 -6.68 0.91
CA VAL A 98 -9.93 -6.52 0.09
C VAL A 98 -10.21 -6.27 -1.39
N ALA A 99 -11.27 -6.88 -1.94
CA ALA A 99 -11.67 -6.68 -3.33
C ALA A 99 -12.03 -5.22 -3.65
N GLU A 100 -12.54 -4.47 -2.67
CA GLU A 100 -12.90 -3.05 -2.83
C GLU A 100 -11.66 -2.17 -2.95
N PHE A 101 -10.51 -2.54 -2.39
CA PHE A 101 -9.27 -1.74 -2.52
C PHE A 101 -8.81 -1.63 -3.98
N PHE A 102 -9.06 -2.66 -4.78
CA PHE A 102 -8.68 -2.71 -6.20
C PHE A 102 -9.78 -2.19 -7.13
N ALA A 103 -11.01 -2.01 -6.63
CA ALA A 103 -12.12 -1.45 -7.41
C ALA A 103 -12.03 0.08 -7.58
N VAL A 104 -11.09 0.71 -6.88
CA VAL A 104 -10.87 2.17 -6.87
C VAL A 104 -9.68 2.59 -7.76
N ALA A 105 -8.93 1.62 -8.28
CA ALA A 105 -7.74 1.82 -9.12
C ALA A 105 -8.09 2.24 -10.55
#